data_AF-A0A9E5TCD9-F1
#
_entry.id   AF-A0A9E5TCD9-F1
#
_cell.length_a   1.000
_cell.length_b   1.000
_cell.length_c   1.000
_cell.angle_alpha   90.00
_cell.angle_beta   90.00
_cell.angle_gamma   90.00
#
_symmetry.space_group_name_H-M   'P 1'
#
loop_
_entity.id
_entity.type
_entity.pdbx_description
1 polymer ?
#
loop_
_entity_poly.entity_id
_entity_poly.type
_entity_poly.pdbx_seq_one_letter_code
_entity_poly.pdbx_strand_id
1 'polypeptide(L)'
;MLIEEMDQFLAQALKGKVKLRDEKVKLYRQSRVGEKLLGTLGTLVDSLCQKNMQLWHLEDEARRSDVCDAYIGRIKRKIDIANLNRNDLIDRIDELLERKVKKSK
;
A
#
# COMPACT_ATOMS: atom_id res chain seq x y z
N MET A 1 13.67 -2.77 -18.27
CA MET A 1 12.77 -3.76 -17.61
C MET A 1 12.46 -3.25 -16.20
N LEU A 2 11.18 -3.15 -15.81
CA LEU A 2 10.56 -2.56 -14.59
C LEU A 2 11.49 -1.95 -13.50
N ILE A 3 12.48 -2.68 -12.99
CA ILE A 3 13.48 -2.17 -12.03
C ILE A 3 14.17 -0.91 -12.56
N GLU A 4 14.60 -0.91 -13.84
CA GLU A 4 15.24 0.24 -14.46
C GLU A 4 14.31 1.46 -14.53
N GLU A 5 13.02 1.23 -14.75
CA GLU A 5 12.00 2.29 -14.76
C GLU A 5 11.78 2.86 -13.35
N MET A 6 11.76 2.00 -12.33
CA MET A 6 11.69 2.40 -10.93
C MET A 6 12.92 3.23 -10.53
N ASP A 7 14.11 2.79 -10.89
CA ASP A 7 15.36 3.50 -10.60
C ASP A 7 15.39 4.87 -11.29
N GLN A 8 14.97 4.93 -12.56
CA GLN A 8 14.84 6.20 -13.28
C GLN A 8 13.83 7.14 -12.61
N PHE A 9 12.67 6.63 -12.20
CA PHE A 9 11.66 7.41 -11.49
C PHE A 9 12.22 7.98 -10.18
N LEU A 10 12.87 7.15 -9.36
CA LEU A 10 13.49 7.57 -8.10
C LEU A 10 14.60 8.62 -8.33
N ALA A 11 15.43 8.43 -9.36
CA ALA A 11 16.47 9.39 -9.73
C ALA A 11 15.88 10.75 -10.15
N GLN A 12 14.76 10.75 -10.88
CA GLN A 12 14.07 11.99 -11.25
C GLN A 12 13.39 12.67 -10.04
N ALA A 13 12.82 11.88 -9.12
CA ALA A 13 12.26 12.39 -7.88
C ALA A 13 13.33 13.06 -6.99
N LEU A 14 14.51 12.45 -6.86
CA LEU A 14 15.66 13.04 -6.15
C LEU A 14 16.08 14.39 -6.75
N LYS A 15 16.06 14.50 -8.09
CA LYS A 15 16.30 15.75 -8.82
C LYS A 15 15.14 16.75 -8.72
N GLY A 16 14.06 16.40 -8.04
CA GLY A 16 12.85 17.23 -7.89
C GLY A 16 12.01 17.37 -9.14
N LYS A 17 12.24 16.55 -10.17
CA LYS A 17 11.53 16.63 -11.46
C LYS A 17 10.17 15.92 -11.45
N VAL A 18 9.94 15.04 -10.49
CA VAL A 18 8.71 14.25 -10.36
C VAL A 18 8.26 14.23 -8.89
N LYS A 19 6.96 14.24 -8.64
CA LYS A 19 6.37 14.09 -7.31
C LYS A 19 6.25 12.62 -6.95
N LEU A 20 6.62 12.25 -5.72
CA LEU A 20 6.48 10.88 -5.21
C LEU A 20 5.05 10.53 -4.81
N ARG A 21 4.26 11.53 -4.41
CA ARG A 21 2.91 11.36 -3.91
C ARG A 21 1.95 12.24 -4.71
N ASP A 22 0.84 11.66 -5.14
CA ASP A 22 -0.32 12.39 -5.64
C ASP A 22 -1.33 12.55 -4.48
N GLU A 23 -1.90 13.74 -4.34
CA GLU A 23 -2.92 14.02 -3.33
C GLU A 23 -4.28 13.41 -3.71
N LYS A 24 -4.47 13.06 -4.99
CA LYS A 24 -5.72 12.48 -5.45
C LYS A 24 -5.76 10.96 -5.24
N VAL A 25 -6.90 10.53 -4.70
CA VAL A 25 -7.34 9.15 -4.44
C VAL A 25 -7.04 8.63 -3.03
N LYS A 26 -7.76 9.14 -2.01
CA LYS A 26 -8.21 8.34 -0.85
C LYS A 26 -9.54 8.85 -0.28
N LEU A 27 -10.64 8.54 -0.99
CA LEU A 27 -12.02 8.80 -0.53
C LEU A 27 -12.45 7.97 0.71
N TYR A 28 -11.62 7.00 1.15
CA TYR A 28 -11.94 6.08 2.24
C TYR A 28 -11.08 6.29 3.49
N ARG A 29 -10.80 7.54 3.85
CA ARG A 29 -10.11 7.83 5.12
C ARG A 29 -11.08 7.67 6.29
N GLN A 30 -11.32 6.45 6.74
CA GLN A 30 -11.75 6.26 8.13
C GLN A 30 -10.57 6.61 9.02
N SER A 31 -10.71 7.67 9.81
CA SER A 31 -9.73 8.10 10.81
C SER A 31 -9.46 6.96 11.80
N ARG A 32 -8.48 6.12 11.51
CA ARG A 32 -7.79 5.35 12.54
C ARG A 32 -6.58 6.15 12.95
N VAL A 33 -6.53 6.48 14.23
CA VAL A 33 -5.37 7.10 14.90
C VAL A 33 -4.15 6.28 14.49
N GLY A 34 -3.29 6.90 13.69
CA GLY A 34 -2.18 6.24 13.03
C GLY A 34 -1.23 5.68 14.07
N GLU A 35 -1.35 4.39 14.36
CA GLU A 35 -0.31 3.67 15.06
C GLU A 35 0.93 3.77 14.18
N LYS A 36 1.92 4.56 14.62
CA LYS A 36 3.20 4.71 13.93
C LYS A 36 3.82 3.32 13.86
N LEU A 37 3.73 2.63 12.72
CA LEU A 37 4.73 1.60 12.45
C LEU A 37 6.04 2.36 12.29
N LEU A 38 6.84 2.33 13.35
CA LEU A 38 8.26 2.60 13.28
C LEU A 38 8.87 1.43 12.50
N GLY A 39 9.43 1.73 11.33
CA GLY A 39 10.01 0.74 10.45
C GLY A 39 11.00 1.39 9.49
N THR A 40 11.98 0.60 9.05
CA THR A 40 12.83 0.98 7.93
C THR A 40 12.05 0.82 6.63
N LEU A 41 12.58 1.33 5.51
CA LEU A 41 11.96 1.09 4.20
C LEU A 41 11.78 -0.41 3.93
N GLY A 42 12.78 -1.23 4.27
CA GLY A 42 12.73 -2.68 4.10
C GLY A 42 11.59 -3.34 4.87
N THR A 43 11.37 -2.97 6.14
CA THR A 43 10.28 -3.57 6.95
C THR A 43 8.89 -3.15 6.46
N LEU A 44 8.75 -1.92 5.93
CA LEU A 44 7.50 -1.46 5.33
C LEU A 44 7.20 -2.21 4.03
N VAL A 45 8.20 -2.44 3.19
CA VAL A 45 8.06 -3.22 1.95
C VAL A 45 7.73 -4.68 2.26
N ASP A 46 8.38 -5.30 3.24
CA ASP A 46 8.05 -6.65 3.69
C ASP A 46 6.60 -6.75 4.19
N SER A 47 6.18 -5.80 5.04
CA SER A 47 4.79 -5.72 5.51
C SER A 47 3.79 -5.56 4.36
N LEU A 48 4.14 -4.76 3.34
CA LEU A 48 3.32 -4.59 2.13
C LEU A 48 3.19 -5.90 1.35
N CYS A 49 4.29 -6.64 1.20
CA CYS A 49 4.30 -7.96 0.55
C CYS A 49 3.38 -8.94 1.28
N GLN A 50 3.49 -9.03 2.61
CA GLN A 50 2.63 -9.88 3.44
C GLN A 50 1.15 -9.52 3.29
N LYS A 51 0.81 -8.22 3.25
CA LYS A 51 -0.57 -7.77 3.05
C LYS A 51 -1.10 -8.07 1.66
N ASN A 52 -0.26 -7.97 0.63
CA ASN A 52 -0.63 -8.37 -0.73
C ASN A 52 -0.93 -9.87 -0.83
N MET A 53 -0.09 -10.72 -0.22
CA MET A 53 -0.35 -12.17 -0.17
C MET A 53 -1.66 -12.48 0.56
N GLN A 54 -1.90 -11.83 1.72
CA GLN A 54 -3.15 -11.98 2.46
C GLN A 54 -4.38 -11.57 1.62
N LEU A 55 -4.29 -10.44 0.91
CA LEU A 55 -5.36 -9.96 0.05
C LEU A 55 -5.66 -10.96 -1.08
N TRP A 56 -4.62 -11.49 -1.73
CA TRP A 56 -4.76 -12.46 -2.81
C TRP A 56 -5.53 -13.70 -2.34
N HIS A 57 -5.21 -14.24 -1.15
CA HIS A 57 -5.94 -15.37 -0.57
C HIS A 57 -7.39 -15.03 -0.23
N LEU A 58 -7.66 -13.82 0.28
CA LEU A 58 -9.03 -13.38 0.56
C LEU A 58 -9.86 -13.22 -0.73
N GLU A 59 -9.25 -12.68 -1.78
CA GLU A 59 -9.89 -12.58 -3.10
C GLU A 59 -10.18 -13.95 -3.70
N ASP A 60 -9.28 -14.92 -3.49
CA ASP A 60 -9.50 -16.30 -3.92
C ASP A 60 -10.67 -16.94 -3.19
N GLU A 61 -10.73 -16.78 -1.87
CA GLU A 61 -11.84 -17.25 -1.05
C GLU A 61 -13.17 -16.58 -1.45
N ALA A 62 -13.16 -15.32 -1.91
CA ALA A 62 -14.33 -14.61 -2.39
C ALA A 62 -14.81 -15.02 -3.79
N ARG A 63 -13.99 -15.79 -4.54
CA ARG A 63 -14.35 -16.35 -5.86
C ARG A 63 -14.98 -17.73 -5.79
N ARG A 64 -15.02 -18.36 -4.61
CA ARG A 64 -15.66 -19.66 -4.39
C ARG A 64 -17.14 -19.64 -4.75
N SER A 65 -17.57 -20.65 -5.50
CA SER A 65 -18.97 -20.85 -5.90
C SER A 65 -19.72 -21.89 -5.06
N ASP A 66 -19.02 -22.57 -4.16
CA ASP A 66 -19.53 -23.68 -3.34
C ASP A 66 -19.99 -23.24 -1.93
N VAL A 67 -20.06 -21.93 -1.69
CA VAL A 67 -20.40 -21.32 -0.39
C VAL A 67 -21.53 -20.31 -0.55
N CYS A 68 -22.24 -20.01 0.54
CA CYS A 68 -23.37 -19.08 0.49
C CYS A 68 -22.93 -17.61 0.37
N ASP A 69 -23.82 -16.76 -0.15
CA ASP A 69 -23.57 -15.32 -0.31
C ASP A 69 -23.22 -14.61 1.00
N ALA A 70 -23.80 -15.05 2.12
CA ALA A 70 -23.49 -14.51 3.43
C ALA A 70 -22.03 -14.75 3.83
N TYR A 71 -21.45 -15.88 3.40
CA TYR A 71 -20.03 -16.16 3.59
C TYR A 71 -19.17 -15.24 2.71
N ILE A 72 -19.47 -15.17 1.40
CA ILE A 72 -18.77 -14.28 0.46
C ILE A 72 -18.82 -12.82 0.94
N GLY A 73 -19.97 -12.35 1.45
CA GLY A 73 -20.11 -11.01 2.02
C GLY A 73 -19.21 -10.76 3.23
N ARG A 74 -18.95 -11.77 4.08
CA ARG A 74 -17.97 -11.66 5.17
C ARG A 74 -16.54 -11.57 4.65
N ILE A 75 -16.20 -12.32 3.61
CA ILE A 75 -14.86 -12.28 3.00
C ILE A 75 -14.62 -10.93 2.32
N LYS A 76 -15.60 -10.39 1.58
CA LYS A 76 -15.50 -9.05 0.99
C LYS A 76 -15.23 -7.96 2.03
N ARG A 77 -15.87 -8.01 3.20
CA ARG A 77 -15.54 -7.09 4.31
C ARG A 77 -14.09 -7.24 4.79
N LYS A 78 -13.54 -8.45 4.81
CA LYS A 78 -12.11 -8.68 5.13
C LYS A 78 -11.19 -8.13 4.03
N ILE A 79 -11.57 -8.30 2.76
CA ILE A 79 -10.87 -7.70 1.59
C ILE A 79 -10.81 -6.18 1.74
N ASP A 80 -11.92 -5.52 2.07
CA ASP A 80 -11.96 -4.07 2.24
C ASP A 80 -10.97 -3.60 3.32
N ILE A 81 -10.93 -4.30 4.47
CA ILE A 81 -9.99 -4.00 5.55
C ILE A 81 -8.54 -4.26 5.12
N ALA A 82 -8.28 -5.37 4.41
CA ALA A 82 -6.94 -5.70 3.92
C ALA A 82 -6.45 -4.67 2.88
N ASN A 83 -7.32 -4.24 1.96
CA ASN A 83 -7.04 -3.20 0.98
C ASN A 83 -6.76 -1.85 1.64
N LEU A 84 -7.53 -1.50 2.69
CA LEU A 84 -7.26 -0.29 3.46
C LEU A 84 -5.87 -0.34 4.09
N ASN A 85 -5.53 -1.43 4.77
CA ASN A 85 -4.21 -1.62 5.39
C ASN A 85 -3.06 -1.59 4.37
N ARG A 86 -3.26 -2.19 3.18
CA ARG A 86 -2.29 -2.13 2.07
C ARG A 86 -2.05 -0.69 1.64
N ASN A 87 -3.13 0.07 1.43
CA ASN A 87 -3.03 1.46 1.03
C ASN A 87 -2.34 2.31 2.11
N ASP A 88 -2.57 2.03 3.40
CA ASP A 88 -1.89 2.73 4.49
C ASP A 88 -0.39 2.44 4.53
N LEU A 89 0.03 1.23 4.18
CA LEU A 89 1.45 0.89 4.05
C LEU A 89 2.11 1.62 2.87
N ILE A 90 1.43 1.70 1.73
CA ILE A 90 1.90 2.45 0.56
C ILE A 90 2.12 3.93 0.91
N ASP A 91 1.14 4.58 1.54
CA ASP A 91 1.28 5.98 1.97
C ASP A 91 2.46 6.20 2.91
N ARG A 92 2.73 5.26 3.82
CA ARG A 92 3.86 5.35 4.74
C ARG A 92 5.20 5.22 4.03
N ILE A 93 5.27 4.34 3.02
CA ILE A 93 6.46 4.21 2.15
C ILE A 93 6.68 5.53 1.42
N ASP A 94 5.64 6.11 0.82
CA ASP A 94 5.70 7.39 0.12
C ASP A 94 6.16 8.52 1.05
N GLU A 95 5.60 8.63 2.25
CA GLU A 95 6.00 9.62 3.25
C GLU A 95 7.45 9.45 3.73
N LEU A 96 7.94 8.22 3.82
CA LEU A 96 9.34 7.94 4.17
C LEU A 96 10.27 8.36 3.04
N LEU A 97 9.96 7.98 1.79
CA LEU A 97 10.75 8.34 0.61
C LEU A 97 10.75 9.84 0.37
N GLU A 98 9.60 10.51 0.47
CA GLU A 98 9.47 11.95 0.29
C GLU A 98 10.32 12.72 1.31
N ARG A 99 10.29 12.32 2.59
CA ARG A 99 11.15 12.92 3.62
C ARG A 99 12.63 12.72 3.34
N LYS A 100 13.03 11.55 2.82
CA LYS A 100 14.42 11.28 2.45
C LYS A 100 14.86 12.14 1.27
N VAL A 101 14.06 12.23 0.22
CA VAL A 101 14.31 13.09 -0.95
C VAL A 101 14.43 14.56 -0.54
N LYS A 102 13.52 15.07 0.31
CA LYS A 102 13.56 16.45 0.79
C LYS A 102 14.80 16.77 1.63
N LYS A 103 15.35 15.80 2.37
CA LYS A 103 16.59 15.97 3.16
C LYS A 103 17.86 15.92 2.32
N SER A 104 17.81 15.37 1.11
CA SER A 104 18.96 15.26 0.20
C SER A 104 19.08 16.43 -0.77
N LYS A 105 18.16 17.39 -0.71
CA LYS A 105 18.26 18.71 -1.36
C LYS A 105 18.95 19.70 -0.43
#